data_AF-A0AAE0II15-F1
#
_entry.id   AF-A0AAE0II15-F1
#
_cell.length_a   1.000
_cell.length_b   1.000
_cell.length_c   1.000
_cell.angle_alpha   90.00
_cell.angle_beta   90.00
_cell.angle_gamma   90.00
#
_symmetry.space_group_name_H-M   'P 1'
#
loop_
_entity.id
_entity.type
_entity.pdbx_description
1 polymer ?
#
loop_
_entity_poly.entity_id
_entity_poly.type
_entity_poly.pdbx_seq_one_letter_code
_entity_poly.pdbx_strand_id
1 'polypeptide(L)'
;MATASPAALFDKIPVPTLDRPFGVHLWPIFSKAFEAVAGYPAEDFKFVPGKTPMSTLKETSIFIIIYYTIIFGGRQLMRNREPFKLRTLFLIHNFYLTAISGILLVLFIEQLLGTVARKGIFYAICDADGGWTQPLVVLYYLNYLTKYLELLDTCFLFLKKKPLTFLHCYHHGATALLCYTQLIGSTAVSWVPITLNLTVHVVMYWYYFQSARGIRIWWKEWITRLQIIQFVIDLGFVYFASYTYFTSTYFQWMPNSGKCAGEEFAAFSGMGIISSYLVLFISFYIATYKKDGKRPSGRKAVRRMSQAPLPDPNYVLSGGAANGSAKSSGVKTNGSVTRSRKA
;
A
#
# COMPACT_ATOMS: atom_id res chain seq x y z
N MET A 1 -3.59 53.62 5.56
CA MET A 1 -3.52 52.23 5.07
C MET A 1 -4.16 51.34 6.11
N ALA A 2 -5.39 50.89 5.89
CA ALA A 2 -6.10 50.02 6.82
C ALA A 2 -5.51 48.61 6.75
N THR A 3 -5.10 48.10 7.91
CA THR A 3 -4.63 46.74 8.11
C THR A 3 -5.79 45.76 7.92
N ALA A 4 -5.70 44.90 6.91
CA ALA A 4 -6.67 43.83 6.71
C ALA A 4 -6.63 42.88 7.92
N SER A 5 -7.74 42.76 8.64
CA SER A 5 -7.88 41.83 9.77
C SER A 5 -7.77 40.38 9.28
N PRO A 6 -7.03 39.50 9.96
CA PRO A 6 -6.93 38.07 9.62
C PRO A 6 -8.28 37.34 9.56
N ALA A 7 -9.32 37.90 10.18
CA ALA A 7 -10.68 37.35 10.17
C ALA A 7 -11.30 37.30 8.77
N ALA A 8 -11.01 38.27 7.90
CA ALA A 8 -11.60 38.35 6.56
C ALA A 8 -11.10 37.26 5.58
N LEU A 9 -10.04 36.53 5.94
CA LEU A 9 -9.53 35.41 5.15
C LEU A 9 -10.32 34.11 5.43
N PHE A 10 -10.77 33.91 6.68
CA PHE A 10 -11.50 32.71 7.08
C PHE A 10 -12.97 32.73 6.62
N ASP A 11 -13.59 33.91 6.50
CA ASP A 11 -14.96 34.06 5.99
C ASP A 11 -15.11 33.72 4.49
N LYS A 12 -14.00 33.61 3.75
CA LYS A 12 -13.97 33.21 2.34
C LYS A 12 -13.75 31.71 2.14
N ILE A 13 -13.52 30.96 3.21
CA ILE A 13 -13.32 29.51 3.12
C ILE A 13 -14.71 28.87 3.14
N PRO A 14 -15.16 28.25 2.04
CA PRO A 14 -16.47 27.62 2.00
C PRO A 14 -16.54 26.52 3.06
N VAL A 15 -17.62 26.53 3.85
CA VAL A 15 -17.80 25.60 4.97
C VAL A 15 -17.89 24.17 4.44
N PRO A 16 -17.13 23.21 4.99
CA PRO A 16 -17.27 21.79 4.68
C PRO A 16 -18.71 21.30 4.88
N THR A 17 -19.24 20.58 3.90
CA THR A 17 -20.55 19.93 3.96
C THR A 17 -20.43 18.46 3.56
N LEU A 18 -21.49 17.68 3.75
CA LEU A 18 -21.47 16.27 3.36
C LEU A 18 -21.27 16.06 1.85
N ASP A 19 -21.77 16.97 1.01
CA ASP A 19 -21.58 16.96 -0.45
C ASP A 19 -20.28 17.65 -0.90
N ARG A 20 -19.68 18.45 -0.01
CA ARG A 20 -18.41 19.17 -0.24
C ARG A 20 -17.52 19.00 0.98
N PRO A 21 -16.90 17.82 1.17
CA PRO A 21 -16.17 17.52 2.41
C PRO A 21 -15.00 18.47 2.67
N PHE A 22 -14.50 19.12 1.62
CA PHE A 22 -13.38 20.05 1.65
C PHE A 22 -13.81 21.51 1.36
N GLY A 23 -15.11 21.81 1.40
CA GLY A 23 -15.68 23.12 1.07
C GLY A 23 -15.75 23.41 -0.44
N VAL A 24 -14.93 22.73 -1.25
CA VAL A 24 -14.92 22.80 -2.72
C VAL A 24 -15.13 21.42 -3.33
N HIS A 25 -15.67 21.38 -4.55
CA HIS A 25 -15.71 20.15 -5.35
C HIS A 25 -14.35 19.95 -6.01
N LEU A 26 -13.64 18.88 -5.66
CA LEU A 26 -12.33 18.59 -6.23
C LEU A 26 -12.47 17.77 -7.51
N TRP A 27 -13.57 17.04 -7.67
CA TRP A 27 -13.81 16.24 -8.87
C TRP A 27 -13.75 17.03 -10.19
N PRO A 28 -14.38 18.22 -10.35
CA PRO A 28 -14.26 19.00 -11.58
C PRO A 28 -12.84 19.52 -11.84
N ILE A 29 -12.09 19.83 -10.78
CA ILE A 29 -10.69 20.26 -10.90
C ILE A 29 -9.83 19.08 -11.37
N PHE A 30 -10.05 17.91 -10.77
CA PHE A 30 -9.41 16.67 -11.18
C PHE A 30 -9.76 16.30 -12.62
N SER A 31 -11.03 16.38 -13.04
CA SER A 31 -11.44 16.04 -14.41
C SER A 31 -10.75 16.93 -15.44
N LYS A 32 -10.65 18.24 -15.20
CA LYS A 32 -9.86 19.16 -16.06
C LYS A 32 -8.38 18.80 -16.13
N ALA A 33 -7.78 18.44 -14.99
CA ALA A 33 -6.37 18.02 -14.95
C ALA A 33 -6.16 16.68 -15.66
N PHE A 34 -7.11 15.74 -15.52
CA PHE A 34 -7.13 14.47 -16.22
C PHE A 34 -7.27 14.68 -17.73
N GLU A 35 -8.21 15.54 -18.16
CA GLU A 35 -8.43 15.89 -19.57
C GLU A 35 -7.19 16.48 -20.23
N ALA A 36 -6.44 17.32 -19.52
CA ALA A 36 -5.18 17.87 -20.01
C ALA A 36 -4.10 16.80 -20.30
N VAL A 37 -4.20 15.63 -19.67
CA VAL A 37 -3.25 14.52 -19.83
C VAL A 37 -3.79 13.43 -20.74
N ALA A 38 -5.06 13.05 -20.58
CA ALA A 38 -5.72 11.96 -21.27
C ALA A 38 -6.38 12.38 -22.60
N GLY A 39 -6.65 13.67 -22.78
CA GLY A 39 -7.32 14.23 -23.96
C GLY A 39 -8.84 14.14 -23.95
N TYR A 40 -9.46 13.69 -22.85
CA TYR A 40 -10.91 13.58 -22.68
C TYR A 40 -11.27 13.68 -21.18
N PRO A 41 -12.51 14.10 -20.83
CA PRO A 41 -12.91 14.28 -19.43
C PRO A 41 -12.94 12.97 -18.64
N ALA A 42 -12.69 13.03 -17.33
CA ALA A 42 -12.62 11.84 -16.47
C ALA A 42 -13.94 11.06 -16.42
N GLU A 43 -15.08 11.73 -16.61
CA GLU A 43 -16.42 11.16 -16.63
C GLU A 43 -16.65 10.17 -17.80
N ASP A 44 -15.92 10.36 -18.91
CA ASP A 44 -16.03 9.52 -20.10
C ASP A 44 -15.12 8.29 -20.04
N PHE A 45 -14.22 8.23 -19.05
CA PHE A 45 -13.37 7.07 -18.86
C PHE A 45 -14.20 5.82 -18.56
N LYS A 46 -13.91 4.75 -19.31
CA LYS A 46 -14.46 3.41 -19.06
C LYS A 46 -13.31 2.42 -19.05
N PHE A 47 -13.23 1.62 -17.99
CA PHE A 47 -12.33 0.47 -17.97
C PHE A 47 -12.92 -0.62 -18.87
N VAL A 48 -12.20 -0.99 -19.93
CA VAL A 48 -12.65 -1.99 -20.90
C VAL A 48 -11.54 -3.05 -21.06
N PRO A 49 -11.75 -4.28 -20.58
CA PRO A 49 -10.78 -5.36 -20.73
C PRO A 49 -10.35 -5.55 -22.18
N GLY A 50 -9.04 -5.59 -22.42
CA GLY A 50 -8.45 -5.72 -23.76
C GLY A 50 -8.30 -4.43 -24.56
N LYS A 51 -8.85 -3.30 -24.09
CA LYS A 51 -8.67 -1.97 -24.71
C LYS A 51 -7.91 -1.01 -23.82
N THR A 52 -8.20 -0.99 -22.52
CA THR A 52 -7.45 -0.13 -21.59
C THR A 52 -6.04 -0.68 -21.38
N PRO A 53 -5.01 0.17 -21.23
CA PRO A 53 -3.66 -0.31 -20.94
C PRO A 53 -3.64 -1.15 -19.66
N MET A 54 -2.83 -2.23 -19.65
CA MET A 54 -2.71 -3.14 -18.50
C MET A 54 -4.04 -3.79 -18.07
N SER A 55 -4.97 -3.98 -19.00
CA SER A 55 -6.29 -4.54 -18.70
C SER A 55 -6.42 -6.03 -19.02
N THR A 56 -5.35 -6.65 -19.51
CA THR A 56 -5.34 -8.07 -19.85
C THR A 56 -4.45 -8.88 -18.90
N LEU A 57 -4.83 -10.14 -18.67
CA LEU A 57 -4.01 -11.08 -17.90
C LEU A 57 -2.62 -11.23 -18.51
N LYS A 58 -2.51 -11.19 -19.84
CA LYS A 58 -1.25 -11.28 -20.57
C LYS A 58 -0.33 -10.12 -20.23
N GLU A 59 -0.81 -8.88 -20.30
CA GLU A 59 -0.04 -7.68 -19.97
C GLU A 59 0.40 -7.71 -18.49
N THR A 60 -0.53 -8.01 -17.59
CA THR A 60 -0.24 -8.11 -16.15
C THR A 60 0.81 -9.19 -15.86
N SER A 61 0.72 -10.36 -16.51
CA SER A 61 1.68 -11.45 -16.32
C SER A 61 3.05 -11.11 -16.87
N ILE A 62 3.12 -10.53 -18.09
CA ILE A 62 4.38 -10.06 -18.68
C ILE A 62 5.04 -9.04 -17.76
N PHE A 63 4.25 -8.12 -17.20
CA PHE A 63 4.76 -7.13 -16.28
C PHE A 63 5.32 -7.73 -14.99
N ILE A 64 4.63 -8.69 -14.38
CA ILE A 64 5.10 -9.39 -13.17
C ILE A 64 6.43 -10.11 -13.47
N ILE A 65 6.54 -10.76 -14.64
CA ILE A 65 7.78 -11.40 -15.08
C ILE A 65 8.89 -10.37 -15.21
N ILE A 66 8.64 -9.27 -15.93
CA ILE A 66 9.60 -8.16 -16.09
C ILE A 66 10.04 -7.62 -14.73
N TYR A 67 9.10 -7.41 -13.80
CA TYR A 67 9.39 -6.95 -12.45
C TYR A 67 10.40 -7.87 -11.75
N TYR A 68 10.12 -9.18 -11.69
CA TYR A 68 11.04 -10.11 -11.06
C TYR A 68 12.37 -10.20 -11.79
N THR A 69 12.38 -10.17 -13.13
CA THR A 69 13.63 -10.12 -13.92
C THR A 69 14.46 -8.88 -13.58
N ILE A 70 13.85 -7.69 -13.48
CA ILE A 70 14.54 -6.46 -13.12
C ILE A 70 15.11 -6.54 -11.70
N ILE A 71 14.35 -7.07 -10.73
CA ILE A 71 14.85 -7.21 -9.34
C ILE A 71 16.04 -8.16 -9.29
N PHE A 72 15.88 -9.39 -9.77
CA PHE A 72 16.89 -10.42 -9.62
C PHE A 72 18.10 -10.12 -10.51
N GLY A 73 17.88 -9.67 -11.74
CA GLY A 73 18.92 -9.22 -12.66
C GLY A 73 19.64 -7.96 -12.16
N GLY A 74 18.90 -6.95 -11.69
CA GLY A 74 19.45 -5.73 -11.11
C GLY A 74 20.28 -6.00 -9.86
N ARG A 75 19.84 -6.92 -8.99
CA ARG A 75 20.60 -7.35 -7.81
C ARG A 75 21.91 -8.04 -8.20
N GLN A 76 21.87 -8.90 -9.23
CA GLN A 76 23.07 -9.59 -9.73
C GLN A 76 24.06 -8.61 -10.37
N LEU A 77 23.57 -7.67 -11.19
CA LEU A 77 24.38 -6.63 -11.81
C LEU A 77 25.07 -5.73 -10.77
N MET A 78 24.37 -5.41 -9.68
CA MET A 78 24.90 -4.59 -8.59
C MET A 78 25.89 -5.33 -7.68
N ARG A 79 26.04 -6.66 -7.78
CA ARG A 79 26.92 -7.44 -6.88
C ARG A 79 28.34 -6.87 -6.85
N ASN A 80 28.91 -6.62 -8.03
CA ASN A 80 30.29 -6.16 -8.22
C ASN A 80 30.42 -4.64 -8.41
N ARG A 81 29.35 -3.85 -8.21
CA ARG A 81 29.36 -2.39 -8.39
C ARG A 81 29.22 -1.66 -7.07
N GLU A 82 29.67 -0.40 -7.00
CA GLU A 82 29.42 0.44 -5.83
C GLU A 82 27.96 0.93 -5.75
N PRO A 83 27.42 1.23 -4.56
CA PRO A 83 26.05 1.72 -4.43
C PRO A 83 25.90 3.12 -5.05
N PHE A 84 24.85 3.32 -5.85
CA PHE A 84 24.59 4.62 -6.49
C PHE A 84 24.08 5.67 -5.50
N LYS A 85 24.54 6.92 -5.66
CA LYS A 85 24.14 8.07 -4.84
C LYS A 85 22.89 8.76 -5.40
N LEU A 86 21.75 8.08 -5.42
CA LEU A 86 20.48 8.57 -6.00
C LEU A 86 19.62 9.35 -4.99
N ARG A 87 20.22 10.19 -4.15
CA ARG A 87 19.50 10.85 -3.03
C ARG A 87 18.36 11.75 -3.53
N THR A 88 18.64 12.61 -4.51
CA THR A 88 17.65 13.58 -5.04
C THR A 88 16.49 12.87 -5.73
N LEU A 89 16.78 11.90 -6.60
CA LEU A 89 15.73 11.12 -7.27
C LEU A 89 14.87 10.35 -6.28
N PHE A 90 15.47 9.73 -5.26
CA PHE A 90 14.73 9.06 -4.20
C PHE A 90 13.81 10.04 -3.44
N LEU A 91 14.30 11.26 -3.14
CA LEU A 91 13.50 12.27 -2.46
C LEU A 91 12.32 12.75 -3.31
N ILE A 92 12.54 13.06 -4.59
CA ILE A 92 11.48 13.45 -5.54
C ILE A 92 10.44 12.33 -5.65
N HIS A 93 10.89 11.08 -5.81
CA HIS A 93 10.01 9.92 -5.95
C HIS A 93 9.10 9.72 -4.73
N ASN A 94 9.65 9.74 -3.51
CA ASN A 94 8.86 9.56 -2.29
C ASN A 94 7.88 10.74 -2.07
N PHE A 95 8.29 11.96 -2.39
CA PHE A 95 7.38 13.11 -2.32
C PHE A 95 6.22 12.99 -3.31
N TYR A 96 6.54 12.61 -4.55
CA TYR A 96 5.57 12.38 -5.60
C TYR A 96 4.56 11.28 -5.23
N LEU A 97 5.02 10.14 -4.71
CA LEU A 97 4.14 9.06 -4.24
C LEU A 97 3.29 9.49 -3.05
N THR A 98 3.82 10.30 -2.13
CA THR A 98 3.03 10.89 -1.03
C THR A 98 1.91 11.77 -1.59
N ALA A 99 2.24 12.67 -2.52
CA ALA A 99 1.31 13.62 -3.10
C ALA A 99 0.19 12.92 -3.88
N ILE A 100 0.52 11.98 -4.78
CA ILE A 100 -0.48 11.23 -5.55
C ILE A 100 -1.36 10.38 -4.64
N SER A 101 -0.77 9.68 -3.67
CA SER A 101 -1.56 8.88 -2.73
C SER A 101 -2.54 9.75 -1.95
N GLY A 102 -2.11 10.95 -1.55
CA GLY A 102 -2.96 11.92 -0.85
C GLY A 102 -4.08 12.49 -1.73
N ILE A 103 -3.77 12.86 -2.98
CA ILE A 103 -4.75 13.36 -3.93
C ILE A 103 -5.81 12.29 -4.21
N LEU A 104 -5.39 11.06 -4.50
CA LEU A 104 -6.32 9.94 -4.73
C LEU A 104 -7.18 9.68 -3.49
N LEU A 105 -6.59 9.68 -2.29
CA LEU A 105 -7.32 9.47 -1.04
C LEU A 105 -8.42 10.52 -0.83
N VAL A 106 -8.07 11.80 -1.03
CA VAL A 106 -9.00 12.92 -0.88
C VAL A 106 -10.15 12.82 -1.91
N LEU A 107 -9.84 12.47 -3.16
CA LEU A 107 -10.87 12.25 -4.19
C LEU A 107 -11.78 11.06 -3.86
N PHE A 108 -11.23 9.96 -3.35
CA PHE A 108 -12.03 8.83 -2.86
C PHE A 108 -12.96 9.25 -1.73
N ILE A 109 -12.46 10.02 -0.75
CA ILE A 109 -13.27 10.51 0.37
C ILE A 109 -14.40 11.40 -0.14
N GLU A 110 -14.15 12.30 -1.10
CA GLU A 110 -15.19 13.15 -1.69
C GLU A 110 -16.32 12.32 -2.31
N GLN A 111 -15.99 11.28 -3.06
CA GLN A 111 -16.98 10.43 -3.73
C GLN A 111 -17.72 9.49 -2.76
N LEU A 112 -17.06 9.03 -1.69
CA LEU A 112 -17.61 8.01 -0.78
C LEU A 112 -18.37 8.60 0.41
N LEU A 113 -18.00 9.78 0.91
CA LEU A 113 -18.55 10.30 2.16
C LEU A 113 -20.06 10.47 2.11
N GLY A 114 -20.58 11.07 1.02
CA GLY A 114 -22.02 11.24 0.82
C GLY A 114 -22.77 9.92 0.73
N THR A 115 -22.22 8.93 0.02
CA THR A 115 -22.80 7.60 -0.14
C THR A 115 -22.87 6.86 1.20
N VAL A 116 -21.75 6.82 1.93
CA VAL A 116 -21.65 6.13 3.23
C VAL A 116 -22.56 6.78 4.26
N ALA A 117 -22.59 8.11 4.35
CA ALA A 117 -23.38 8.81 5.35
C ALA A 117 -24.89 8.73 5.13
N ARG A 118 -25.34 8.72 3.86
CA ARG A 118 -26.78 8.72 3.52
C ARG A 118 -27.37 7.32 3.43
N LYS A 119 -26.63 6.37 2.84
CA LYS A 119 -27.12 5.02 2.53
C LYS A 119 -26.50 3.92 3.41
N GLY A 120 -25.50 4.29 4.22
CA GLY A 120 -24.82 3.37 5.13
C GLY A 120 -23.65 2.63 4.50
N ILE A 121 -22.82 2.03 5.36
CA ILE A 121 -21.61 1.31 4.97
C ILE A 121 -21.94 0.07 4.13
N PHE A 122 -23.00 -0.67 4.49
CA PHE A 122 -23.39 -1.89 3.77
C PHE A 122 -23.66 -1.61 2.28
N TYR A 123 -24.47 -0.58 1.99
CA TYR A 123 -24.73 -0.15 0.61
C TYR A 123 -23.42 0.24 -0.10
N ALA A 124 -22.54 0.99 0.57
CA ALA A 124 -21.28 1.42 -0.03
C ALA A 124 -20.31 0.26 -0.35
N ILE A 125 -20.32 -0.84 0.40
CA ILE A 125 -19.38 -1.96 0.18
C ILE A 125 -19.95 -3.08 -0.70
N CYS A 126 -21.27 -3.24 -0.72
CA CYS A 126 -21.92 -4.38 -1.39
C CYS A 126 -22.72 -3.99 -2.62
N ASP A 127 -23.22 -2.76 -2.74
CA ASP A 127 -23.97 -2.33 -3.90
C ASP A 127 -23.04 -1.76 -4.99
N ALA A 128 -23.30 -2.10 -6.26
CA ALA A 128 -22.51 -1.59 -7.38
C ALA A 128 -22.66 -0.07 -7.54
N ASP A 129 -23.86 0.47 -7.31
CA ASP A 129 -24.13 1.91 -7.35
C ASP A 129 -23.58 2.65 -6.12
N GLY A 130 -23.15 1.90 -5.10
CA GLY A 130 -22.52 2.45 -3.90
C GLY A 130 -21.00 2.43 -3.93
N GLY A 131 -20.41 1.29 -4.32
CA GLY A 131 -18.97 1.03 -4.23
C GLY A 131 -18.23 0.90 -5.56
N TRP A 132 -18.94 0.91 -6.69
CA TRP A 132 -18.38 0.72 -8.03
C TRP A 132 -18.92 1.72 -9.07
N THR A 133 -19.06 2.98 -8.65
CA THR A 133 -19.51 4.07 -9.53
C THR A 133 -18.43 4.49 -10.51
N GLN A 134 -18.80 5.15 -11.61
CA GLN A 134 -17.87 5.59 -12.65
C GLN A 134 -16.68 6.40 -12.08
N PRO A 135 -16.87 7.41 -11.20
CA PRO A 135 -15.75 8.12 -10.59
C PRO A 135 -14.80 7.21 -9.80
N LEU A 136 -15.33 6.24 -9.06
CA LEU A 136 -14.53 5.30 -8.29
C LEU A 136 -13.72 4.36 -9.17
N VAL A 137 -14.24 3.96 -10.34
CA VAL A 137 -13.51 3.13 -11.31
C VAL A 137 -12.31 3.89 -11.89
N VAL A 138 -12.44 5.19 -12.17
CA VAL A 138 -11.30 6.04 -12.60
C VAL A 138 -10.24 6.09 -11.52
N LEU A 139 -10.63 6.40 -10.29
CA LEU A 139 -9.72 6.50 -9.16
C LEU A 139 -9.05 5.15 -8.84
N TYR A 140 -9.80 4.06 -8.97
CA TYR A 140 -9.26 2.71 -8.89
C TYR A 140 -8.17 2.51 -9.93
N TYR A 141 -8.47 2.79 -11.20
CA TYR A 141 -7.52 2.60 -12.30
C TYR A 141 -6.26 3.45 -12.13
N LEU A 142 -6.40 4.70 -11.67
CA LEU A 142 -5.24 5.54 -11.34
C LEU A 142 -4.43 4.96 -10.17
N ASN A 143 -5.09 4.48 -9.11
CA ASN A 143 -4.41 3.79 -8.01
C ASN A 143 -3.68 2.54 -8.51
N TYR A 144 -4.30 1.78 -9.41
CA TYR A 144 -3.68 0.61 -10.05
C TYR A 144 -2.41 1.00 -10.80
N LEU A 145 -2.46 2.02 -11.66
CA LEU A 145 -1.27 2.56 -12.34
C LEU A 145 -0.19 3.03 -11.35
N THR A 146 -0.60 3.60 -10.22
CA THR A 146 0.34 4.05 -9.19
C THR A 146 1.15 2.88 -8.61
N LYS A 147 0.59 1.65 -8.53
CA LYS A 147 1.33 0.46 -8.09
C LYS A 147 2.50 0.09 -9.00
N TYR A 148 2.40 0.43 -10.29
CA TYR A 148 3.50 0.27 -11.24
C TYR A 148 4.62 1.27 -10.93
N LEU A 149 4.27 2.51 -10.55
CA LEU A 149 5.24 3.53 -10.17
C LEU A 149 5.94 3.19 -8.86
N GLU A 150 5.23 2.56 -7.91
CA GLU A 150 5.83 2.06 -6.66
C GLU A 150 6.92 1.00 -6.89
N LEU A 151 6.96 0.34 -8.05
CA LEU A 151 8.06 -0.60 -8.35
C LEU A 151 9.42 0.09 -8.43
N LEU A 152 9.45 1.39 -8.72
CA LEU A 152 10.69 2.17 -8.71
C LEU A 152 11.32 2.18 -7.31
N ASP A 153 10.57 2.02 -6.22
CA ASP A 153 11.11 1.85 -4.87
C ASP A 153 12.07 0.65 -4.81
N THR A 154 11.63 -0.46 -5.40
CA THR A 154 12.43 -1.69 -5.50
C THR A 154 13.71 -1.45 -6.30
N CYS A 155 13.62 -0.64 -7.35
CA CYS A 155 14.77 -0.21 -8.14
C CYS A 155 15.77 0.62 -7.32
N PHE A 156 15.29 1.61 -6.59
CA PHE A 156 16.13 2.41 -5.71
C PHE A 156 16.79 1.57 -4.60
N LEU A 157 16.09 0.55 -4.08
CA LEU A 157 16.65 -0.33 -3.05
C LEU A 157 17.85 -1.11 -3.60
N PHE A 158 17.72 -1.84 -4.71
CA PHE A 158 18.85 -2.62 -5.22
C PHE A 158 20.00 -1.73 -5.73
N LEU A 159 19.71 -0.58 -6.36
CA LEU A 159 20.73 0.38 -6.83
C LEU A 159 21.53 1.00 -5.66
N LYS A 160 20.91 1.16 -4.49
CA LYS A 160 21.57 1.65 -3.27
C LYS A 160 22.21 0.52 -2.45
N LYS A 161 22.24 -0.72 -2.96
CA LYS A 161 22.60 -1.93 -2.21
C LYS A 161 21.86 -2.05 -0.88
N LYS A 162 20.62 -1.56 -0.85
CA LYS A 162 19.73 -1.83 0.26
C LYS A 162 19.11 -3.21 0.01
N PRO A 163 19.15 -4.08 1.02
CA PRO A 163 18.61 -5.42 0.91
C PRO A 163 17.09 -5.37 0.71
N LEU A 164 16.63 -6.27 -0.16
CA LEU A 164 15.23 -6.43 -0.51
C LEU A 164 14.69 -7.62 0.26
N THR A 165 13.67 -7.39 1.07
CA THR A 165 13.03 -8.44 1.86
C THR A 165 12.07 -9.23 0.98
N PHE A 166 11.79 -10.48 1.37
CA PHE A 166 10.73 -11.29 0.73
C PHE A 166 9.42 -10.51 0.68
N LEU A 167 9.04 -9.95 1.83
CA LEU A 167 7.80 -9.22 2.04
C LEU A 167 7.64 -8.12 1.00
N HIS A 168 8.69 -7.34 0.74
CA HIS A 168 8.66 -6.26 -0.24
C HIS A 168 8.41 -6.78 -1.65
N CYS A 169 9.22 -7.72 -2.13
CA CYS A 169 9.10 -8.25 -3.48
C CYS A 169 7.81 -9.05 -3.72
N TYR A 170 7.34 -9.77 -2.70
CA TYR A 170 6.07 -10.49 -2.76
C TYR A 170 4.90 -9.50 -2.77
N HIS A 171 4.90 -8.50 -1.87
CA HIS A 171 3.84 -7.51 -1.78
C HIS A 171 3.65 -6.78 -3.12
N HIS A 172 4.69 -6.14 -3.68
CA HIS A 172 4.55 -5.38 -4.92
C HIS A 172 4.08 -6.23 -6.11
N GLY A 173 4.60 -7.46 -6.25
CA GLY A 173 4.17 -8.37 -7.32
C GLY A 173 2.72 -8.82 -7.13
N ALA A 174 2.35 -9.24 -5.92
CA ALA A 174 1.01 -9.70 -5.61
C ALA A 174 -0.03 -8.56 -5.60
N THR A 175 0.34 -7.33 -5.26
CA THR A 175 -0.58 -6.18 -5.25
C THR A 175 -0.99 -5.80 -6.67
N ALA A 176 -0.05 -5.85 -7.63
CA ALA A 176 -0.36 -5.65 -9.05
C ALA A 176 -1.35 -6.70 -9.56
N LEU A 177 -1.16 -7.98 -9.19
CA LEU A 177 -2.10 -9.05 -9.53
C LEU A 177 -3.46 -8.86 -8.84
N LEU A 178 -3.46 -8.50 -7.56
CA LEU A 178 -4.68 -8.25 -6.79
C LEU A 178 -5.50 -7.12 -7.42
N CYS A 179 -4.87 -5.99 -7.74
CA CYS A 179 -5.58 -4.87 -8.37
C CYS A 179 -6.17 -5.26 -9.73
N TYR A 180 -5.44 -6.05 -10.53
CA TYR A 180 -5.96 -6.59 -11.78
C TYR A 180 -7.20 -7.47 -11.55
N THR A 181 -7.13 -8.45 -10.64
CA THR A 181 -8.26 -9.37 -10.41
C THR A 181 -9.50 -8.65 -9.90
N GLN A 182 -9.34 -7.69 -8.98
CA GLN A 182 -10.45 -6.89 -8.48
C GLN A 182 -11.06 -5.96 -9.54
N LEU A 183 -10.25 -5.41 -10.46
CA LEU A 183 -10.73 -4.51 -11.51
C LEU A 183 -11.54 -5.26 -12.57
N ILE A 184 -11.12 -6.47 -12.92
CA ILE A 184 -11.92 -7.37 -13.80
C ILE A 184 -13.17 -7.86 -13.06
N GLY A 185 -13.06 -8.13 -11.76
CA GLY A 185 -14.16 -8.64 -10.94
C GLY A 185 -15.21 -7.61 -10.53
N SER A 186 -15.05 -6.34 -10.92
CA SER A 186 -15.95 -5.24 -10.55
C SER A 186 -16.31 -5.21 -9.06
N THR A 187 -15.32 -5.43 -8.20
CA THR A 187 -15.53 -5.66 -6.77
C THR A 187 -15.87 -4.37 -6.03
N ALA A 188 -17.13 -4.19 -5.62
CA ALA A 188 -17.59 -2.97 -4.92
C ALA A 188 -16.86 -2.71 -3.59
N VAL A 189 -16.52 -3.74 -2.81
CA VAL A 189 -15.85 -3.59 -1.50
C VAL A 189 -14.40 -3.07 -1.61
N SER A 190 -13.82 -3.08 -2.82
CA SER A 190 -12.40 -2.81 -3.04
C SER A 190 -11.94 -1.39 -2.67
N TRP A 191 -12.84 -0.40 -2.62
CA TRP A 191 -12.49 0.96 -2.19
C TRP A 191 -12.02 1.00 -0.74
N VAL A 192 -12.46 0.07 0.13
CA VAL A 192 -12.05 0.00 1.54
C VAL A 192 -10.54 -0.31 1.64
N PRO A 193 -10.03 -1.44 1.10
CA PRO A 193 -8.60 -1.69 1.05
C PRO A 193 -7.80 -0.58 0.35
N ILE A 194 -8.33 0.02 -0.70
CA ILE A 194 -7.62 1.09 -1.44
C ILE A 194 -7.46 2.34 -0.58
N THR A 195 -8.54 2.84 0.03
CA THR A 195 -8.48 4.07 0.83
C THR A 195 -7.62 3.90 2.08
N LEU A 196 -7.68 2.74 2.73
CA LEU A 196 -6.80 2.43 3.86
C LEU A 196 -5.33 2.27 3.41
N ASN A 197 -5.07 1.62 2.28
CA ASN A 197 -3.74 1.53 1.70
C ASN A 197 -3.16 2.91 1.35
N LEU A 198 -3.96 3.77 0.69
CA LEU A 198 -3.56 5.13 0.34
C LEU A 198 -3.24 5.95 1.60
N THR A 199 -4.03 5.79 2.67
CA THR A 199 -3.77 6.45 3.97
C THR A 199 -2.42 6.02 4.53
N VAL A 200 -2.15 4.71 4.57
CA VAL A 200 -0.87 4.18 5.04
C VAL A 200 0.28 4.61 4.13
N HIS A 201 0.08 4.66 2.81
CA HIS A 201 1.08 5.08 1.83
C HIS A 201 1.44 6.55 1.99
N VAL A 202 0.46 7.44 2.21
CA VAL A 202 0.74 8.85 2.54
C VAL A 202 1.67 8.95 3.75
N VAL A 203 1.36 8.24 4.83
CA VAL A 203 2.16 8.27 6.06
C VAL A 203 3.56 7.65 5.85
N MET A 204 3.62 6.52 5.15
CA MET A 204 4.85 5.74 4.94
C MET A 204 5.83 6.43 3.98
N TYR A 205 5.35 6.96 2.85
CA TYR A 205 6.19 7.72 1.92
C TYR A 205 6.60 9.08 2.48
N TRP A 206 5.74 9.74 3.25
CA TRP A 206 6.11 10.96 3.96
C TRP A 206 7.21 10.70 4.99
N TYR A 207 7.16 9.56 5.68
CA TYR A 207 8.24 9.12 6.56
C TYR A 207 9.56 8.91 5.79
N TYR A 208 9.54 8.23 4.66
CA TYR A 208 10.75 8.00 3.86
C TYR A 208 11.32 9.28 3.24
N PHE A 209 10.46 10.20 2.80
CA PHE A 209 10.85 11.54 2.34
C PHE A 209 11.61 12.30 3.43
N GLN A 210 11.05 12.39 4.65
CA GLN A 210 11.70 13.05 5.77
C GLN A 210 12.99 12.34 6.21
N SER A 211 13.00 11.01 6.20
CA SER A 211 14.20 10.22 6.51
C SER A 211 15.33 10.50 5.53
N ALA A 212 15.03 10.67 4.23
CA ALA A 212 16.00 11.04 3.20
C ALA A 212 16.58 12.46 3.37
N ARG A 213 15.85 13.36 4.05
CA ARG A 213 16.36 14.69 4.45
C ARG A 213 17.28 14.64 5.67
N GLY A 214 17.37 13.50 6.35
CA GLY A 214 18.21 13.30 7.54
C GLY A 214 17.47 13.49 8.87
N ILE A 215 16.14 13.66 8.84
CA ILE A 215 15.32 13.80 10.03
C ILE A 215 15.21 12.43 10.72
N ARG A 216 15.56 12.36 12.01
CA ARG A 216 15.43 11.14 12.81
C ARG A 216 14.02 11.05 13.39
N ILE A 217 13.23 10.14 12.85
CA ILE A 217 11.84 9.93 13.27
C ILE A 217 11.75 8.76 14.25
N TRP A 218 11.18 8.99 15.44
CA TRP A 218 11.05 7.97 16.50
C TRP A 218 9.86 7.04 16.30
N TRP A 219 8.81 7.47 15.58
CA TRP A 219 7.52 6.77 15.48
C TRP A 219 7.44 5.73 14.36
N LYS A 220 8.58 5.25 13.83
CA LYS A 220 8.60 4.25 12.74
C LYS A 220 7.88 2.94 13.06
N GLU A 221 7.84 2.54 14.33
CA GLU A 221 7.11 1.32 14.77
C GLU A 221 5.60 1.48 14.61
N TRP A 222 5.09 2.71 14.80
CA TRP A 222 3.67 3.01 14.60
C TRP A 222 3.26 2.83 13.13
N ILE A 223 4.14 3.07 12.16
CA ILE A 223 3.87 2.81 10.74
C ILE A 223 3.59 1.33 10.51
N THR A 224 4.42 0.44 11.06
CA THR A 224 4.21 -1.01 10.92
C THR A 224 2.94 -1.47 11.65
N ARG A 225 2.61 -0.85 12.79
CA ARG A 225 1.34 -1.13 13.48
C ARG A 225 0.13 -0.66 12.65
N LEU A 226 0.21 0.52 12.03
CA LEU A 226 -0.82 1.03 11.12
C LEU A 226 -1.03 0.10 9.92
N GLN A 227 0.04 -0.43 9.32
CA GLN A 227 -0.03 -1.44 8.25
C GLN A 227 -0.76 -2.72 8.70
N ILE A 228 -0.46 -3.22 9.90
CA ILE A 228 -1.15 -4.41 10.44
C ILE A 228 -2.62 -4.11 10.72
N ILE A 229 -2.93 -2.97 11.34
CA ILE A 229 -4.30 -2.55 11.61
C ILE A 229 -5.10 -2.41 10.31
N GLN A 230 -4.50 -1.82 9.27
CA GLN A 230 -5.08 -1.77 7.93
C GLN A 230 -5.49 -3.18 7.48
N PHE A 231 -4.55 -4.14 7.44
CA PHE A 231 -4.87 -5.47 6.91
C PHE A 231 -5.92 -6.21 7.73
N VAL A 232 -5.99 -5.99 9.05
CA VAL A 232 -7.06 -6.56 9.90
C VAL A 232 -8.43 -5.99 9.50
N ILE A 233 -8.52 -4.67 9.29
CA ILE A 233 -9.76 -4.02 8.86
C ILE A 233 -10.13 -4.48 7.44
N ASP A 234 -9.17 -4.50 6.51
CA ASP A 234 -9.36 -4.95 5.14
C ASP A 234 -9.93 -6.36 5.09
N LEU A 235 -9.37 -7.29 5.87
CA LEU A 235 -9.90 -8.65 5.98
C LEU A 235 -11.30 -8.69 6.55
N GLY A 236 -11.60 -7.90 7.60
CA GLY A 236 -12.95 -7.83 8.16
C GLY A 236 -14.00 -7.52 7.09
N PHE A 237 -13.75 -6.49 6.27
CA PHE A 237 -14.66 -6.09 5.19
C PHE A 237 -14.70 -7.09 4.03
N VAL A 238 -13.54 -7.59 3.59
CA VAL A 238 -13.45 -8.53 2.46
C VAL A 238 -14.11 -9.87 2.79
N TYR A 239 -13.85 -10.42 3.98
CA TYR A 239 -14.51 -11.65 4.44
C TYR A 239 -16.01 -11.45 4.63
N PHE A 240 -16.44 -10.32 5.19
CA PHE A 240 -17.86 -10.00 5.35
C PHE A 240 -18.61 -9.90 4.01
N ALA A 241 -18.04 -9.16 3.06
CA ALA A 241 -18.63 -9.01 1.72
C ALA A 241 -18.64 -10.35 0.97
N SER A 242 -17.55 -11.12 1.04
CA SER A 242 -17.47 -12.45 0.42
C SER A 242 -18.48 -13.42 1.05
N TYR A 243 -18.59 -13.44 2.39
CA TYR A 243 -19.57 -14.27 3.09
C TYR A 243 -21.00 -13.93 2.65
N THR A 244 -21.33 -12.65 2.55
CA THR A 244 -22.66 -12.18 2.12
C THR A 244 -22.93 -12.53 0.65
N TYR A 245 -21.93 -12.44 -0.23
CA TYR A 245 -22.02 -12.89 -1.62
C TYR A 245 -22.32 -14.40 -1.70
N PHE A 246 -21.53 -15.25 -1.04
CA PHE A 246 -21.69 -16.70 -1.13
C PHE A 246 -22.97 -17.20 -0.46
N THR A 247 -23.37 -16.61 0.67
CA THR A 247 -24.61 -16.99 1.36
C THR A 247 -25.85 -16.58 0.56
N SER A 248 -25.88 -15.37 0.00
CA SER A 248 -27.02 -14.94 -0.83
C SER A 248 -27.14 -15.72 -2.16
N THR A 249 -26.01 -16.18 -2.72
CA THR A 249 -25.97 -16.88 -4.01
C THR A 249 -26.18 -18.39 -3.88
N TYR A 250 -25.50 -19.04 -2.94
CA TYR A 250 -25.45 -20.52 -2.84
C TYR A 250 -26.13 -21.09 -1.60
N PHE A 251 -26.13 -20.36 -0.49
CA PHE A 251 -26.61 -20.86 0.80
C PHE A 251 -27.71 -19.96 1.37
N GLN A 252 -28.80 -19.81 0.61
CA GLN A 252 -29.92 -18.91 0.95
C GLN A 252 -30.59 -19.23 2.29
N TRP A 253 -30.39 -20.44 2.82
CA TRP A 253 -30.86 -20.86 4.14
C TRP A 253 -30.06 -20.27 5.30
N MET A 254 -28.88 -19.71 5.03
CA MET A 254 -27.99 -19.12 6.03
C MET A 254 -28.27 -17.60 6.17
N PRO A 255 -28.15 -17.00 7.37
CA PRO A 255 -28.35 -15.57 7.55
C PRO A 255 -27.40 -14.77 6.65
N ASN A 256 -27.98 -13.97 5.75
CA ASN A 256 -27.26 -13.06 4.87
C ASN A 256 -27.79 -11.63 5.07
N SER A 257 -26.92 -10.64 4.88
CA SER A 257 -27.27 -9.22 5.04
C SER A 257 -27.77 -8.57 3.73
N GLY A 258 -27.95 -9.36 2.66
CA GLY A 258 -28.34 -8.88 1.33
C GLY A 258 -27.47 -9.49 0.22
N LYS A 259 -27.47 -8.85 -0.96
CA LYS A 259 -26.60 -9.20 -2.09
C LYS A 259 -25.37 -8.29 -2.08
N CYS A 260 -24.22 -8.82 -2.49
CA CYS A 260 -23.01 -8.03 -2.73
C CYS A 260 -22.55 -8.19 -4.18
N ALA A 261 -22.02 -7.12 -4.78
CA ALA A 261 -21.51 -7.10 -6.14
C ALA A 261 -20.04 -7.52 -6.19
N GLY A 262 -19.70 -8.33 -7.19
CA GLY A 262 -18.34 -8.79 -7.47
C GLY A 262 -18.33 -10.18 -8.08
N GLU A 263 -17.15 -10.59 -8.54
CA GLU A 263 -16.92 -11.93 -9.10
C GLU A 263 -16.20 -12.86 -8.11
N GLU A 264 -16.45 -14.16 -8.22
CA GLU A 264 -15.93 -15.16 -7.28
C GLU A 264 -14.41 -15.26 -7.29
N PHE A 265 -13.80 -15.23 -8.48
CA PHE A 265 -12.35 -15.29 -8.59
C PHE A 265 -11.68 -14.08 -7.90
N ALA A 266 -12.34 -12.92 -7.94
CA ALA A 266 -11.86 -11.71 -7.28
C ALA A 266 -12.00 -11.84 -5.76
N ALA A 267 -13.11 -12.41 -5.26
CA ALA A 267 -13.28 -12.71 -3.83
C ALA A 267 -12.20 -13.66 -3.30
N PHE A 268 -11.97 -14.80 -3.98
CA PHE A 268 -10.94 -15.76 -3.58
C PHE A 268 -9.52 -15.15 -3.65
N SER A 269 -9.21 -14.42 -4.72
CA SER A 269 -7.93 -13.73 -4.87
C SER A 269 -7.72 -12.69 -3.77
N GLY A 270 -8.76 -11.91 -3.43
CA GLY A 270 -8.72 -10.89 -2.39
C GLY A 270 -8.48 -11.49 -1.01
N MET A 271 -9.26 -12.50 -0.65
CA MET A 271 -9.11 -13.22 0.61
C MET A 271 -7.71 -13.84 0.76
N GLY A 272 -7.23 -14.54 -0.27
CA GLY A 272 -5.94 -15.21 -0.23
C GLY A 272 -4.75 -14.24 -0.12
N ILE A 273 -4.71 -13.23 -0.98
CA ILE A 273 -3.57 -12.29 -1.02
C ILE A 273 -3.54 -11.42 0.24
N ILE A 274 -4.66 -10.83 0.66
CA ILE A 274 -4.68 -9.94 1.83
C ILE A 274 -4.38 -10.74 3.12
N SER A 275 -4.88 -11.98 3.23
CA SER A 275 -4.54 -12.86 4.37
C SER A 275 -3.04 -13.16 4.42
N SER A 276 -2.43 -13.42 3.26
CA SER A 276 -0.98 -13.64 3.18
C SER A 276 -0.18 -12.41 3.62
N TYR A 277 -0.65 -11.20 3.30
CA TYR A 277 -0.01 -9.96 3.77
C TYR A 277 -0.07 -9.83 5.27
N LEU A 278 -1.24 -10.04 5.89
CA LEU A 278 -1.37 -9.96 7.34
C LEU A 278 -0.36 -10.88 8.04
N VAL A 279 -0.25 -12.13 7.59
CA VAL A 279 0.71 -13.11 8.14
C VAL A 279 2.14 -12.62 7.99
N LEU A 280 2.53 -12.16 6.79
CA LEU A 280 3.90 -11.71 6.53
C LEU A 280 4.25 -10.44 7.33
N PHE A 281 3.31 -9.51 7.49
CA PHE A 281 3.53 -8.29 8.29
C PHE A 281 3.60 -8.57 9.79
N ILE A 282 2.77 -9.48 10.31
CA ILE A 282 2.87 -9.94 11.71
C ILE A 282 4.21 -10.64 11.94
N SER A 283 4.61 -11.54 11.05
CA SER A 283 5.90 -12.22 11.11
C SER A 283 7.06 -11.21 11.11
N PHE A 284 7.03 -10.23 10.20
CA PHE A 284 8.00 -9.14 10.14
C PHE A 284 8.04 -8.31 11.44
N TYR A 285 6.88 -7.98 12.01
CA TYR A 285 6.78 -7.22 13.24
C TYR A 285 7.38 -7.98 14.43
N ILE A 286 7.05 -9.27 14.57
CA ILE A 286 7.60 -10.12 15.63
C ILE A 286 9.13 -10.24 15.49
N ALA A 287 9.62 -10.49 14.28
CA ALA A 287 11.05 -10.62 14.01
C ALA A 287 11.83 -9.31 14.27
N THR A 288 11.21 -8.16 14.00
CA THR A 288 11.88 -6.85 14.10
C THR A 288 11.81 -6.25 15.50
N TYR A 289 10.66 -6.36 16.17
CA TYR A 289 10.37 -5.61 17.41
C TYR A 289 10.25 -6.48 18.66
N LYS A 290 9.83 -7.75 18.55
CA LYS A 290 9.52 -8.59 19.71
C LYS A 290 10.69 -9.47 20.16
N LYS A 291 11.66 -9.76 19.27
CA LYS A 291 12.74 -10.74 19.55
C LYS A 291 13.90 -10.21 20.42
N ASP A 292 13.97 -8.91 20.68
CA ASP A 292 14.93 -8.33 21.62
C ASP A 292 14.16 -7.49 22.65
N GLY A 293 14.09 -7.92 23.91
CA GLY A 293 13.51 -7.16 25.03
C GLY A 293 14.22 -5.84 25.38
N LYS A 294 14.98 -5.26 24.44
CA LYS A 294 15.60 -3.94 24.51
C LYS A 294 15.23 -3.16 23.25
N ARG A 295 14.56 -2.02 23.42
CA ARG A 295 14.22 -1.09 22.32
C ARG A 295 15.44 -0.90 21.40
N PRO A 296 15.39 -1.32 20.12
CA PRO A 296 16.53 -1.18 19.24
C PRO A 296 16.77 0.30 18.93
N SER A 297 17.98 0.79 19.26
CA SER A 297 18.47 2.10 18.81
C SER A 297 18.19 2.27 17.31
N GLY A 298 17.80 3.48 16.88
CA GLY A 298 17.35 3.79 15.52
C GLY A 298 18.22 3.20 14.40
N ARG A 299 19.54 3.10 14.62
CA ARG A 299 20.52 2.46 13.72
C ARG A 299 20.40 0.93 13.63
N LYS A 300 20.16 0.22 14.75
CA LYS A 300 20.04 -1.25 14.76
C LYS A 300 18.78 -1.73 14.06
N ALA A 301 17.66 -1.02 14.22
CA ALA A 301 16.42 -1.38 13.55
C ALA A 301 16.43 -1.09 12.04
N VAL A 302 17.12 -0.03 11.57
CA VAL A 302 17.34 0.18 10.12
C VAL A 302 18.26 -0.91 9.54
N ARG A 303 19.27 -1.36 10.30
CA ARG A 303 20.14 -2.47 9.89
C ARG A 303 19.40 -3.80 9.86
N ARG A 304 18.52 -4.08 10.82
CA ARG A 304 17.68 -5.30 10.86
C ARG A 304 16.59 -5.32 9.78
N MET A 305 15.91 -4.20 9.54
CA MET A 305 14.95 -4.02 8.45
C MET A 305 15.61 -4.28 7.09
N SER A 306 16.89 -3.90 7.00
CA SER A 306 17.69 -4.23 5.84
C SER A 306 18.08 -5.73 5.84
N GLN A 307 18.63 -6.26 6.92
CA GLN A 307 19.27 -7.59 6.93
C GLN A 307 18.32 -8.78 7.16
N ALA A 308 16.99 -8.60 7.17
CA ALA A 308 16.05 -9.70 7.38
C ALA A 308 16.16 -10.73 6.24
N PRO A 309 16.72 -11.93 6.46
CA PRO A 309 16.82 -12.95 5.44
C PRO A 309 15.44 -13.54 5.15
N LEU A 310 15.25 -14.05 3.93
CA LEU A 310 14.07 -14.86 3.56
C LEU A 310 13.94 -16.03 4.55
N PRO A 311 12.74 -16.43 4.96
CA PRO A 311 12.57 -17.71 5.66
C PRO A 311 13.07 -18.84 4.75
N ASP A 312 13.90 -19.73 5.30
CA ASP A 312 14.36 -20.92 4.61
C ASP A 312 13.12 -21.78 4.26
N PRO A 313 12.89 -22.18 2.99
CA PRO A 313 11.70 -22.94 2.59
C PRO A 313 11.56 -24.28 3.34
N ASN A 314 12.65 -24.80 3.90
CA ASN A 314 12.65 -26.02 4.70
C ASN A 314 12.11 -25.83 6.14
N TYR A 315 11.96 -24.59 6.62
CA TYR A 315 11.43 -24.33 7.97
C TYR A 315 9.90 -24.49 8.04
N VAL A 316 9.20 -24.40 6.90
CA VAL A 316 7.73 -24.53 6.83
C VAL A 316 7.30 -26.01 6.74
N LEU A 317 8.20 -26.89 6.32
CA LEU A 317 7.91 -28.33 6.09
C LEU A 317 8.20 -29.23 7.29
N SER A 318 9.04 -28.79 8.23
CA SER A 318 9.26 -29.52 9.48
C SER A 318 8.45 -28.90 10.61
N GLY A 319 7.20 -29.35 10.76
CA GLY A 319 6.45 -29.20 12.00
C GLY A 319 7.27 -29.80 13.14
N GLY A 320 7.90 -28.93 13.94
CA GLY A 320 8.83 -29.35 14.98
C GLY A 320 8.74 -28.44 16.19
N ALA A 321 7.93 -28.86 17.17
CA ALA A 321 8.06 -28.39 18.54
C ALA A 321 9.49 -28.70 19.04
N ALA A 322 10.21 -27.69 19.52
CA ALA A 322 11.43 -27.90 20.29
C ALA A 322 11.54 -26.84 21.39
N ASN A 323 11.33 -27.34 22.60
CA ASN A 323 11.62 -26.70 23.87
C ASN A 323 13.06 -26.18 23.96
N GLY A 324 13.23 -25.18 24.81
CA GLY A 324 14.49 -24.47 25.01
C GLY A 324 15.66 -25.38 25.37
N SER A 325 16.82 -25.05 24.81
CA SER A 325 18.11 -25.25 25.45
C SER A 325 19.09 -24.26 24.85
N ALA A 326 19.50 -23.29 25.66
CA ALA A 326 20.61 -22.41 25.35
C ALA A 326 21.90 -23.23 25.32
N LYS A 327 22.61 -23.22 24.20
CA LYS A 327 24.04 -23.55 24.15
C LYS A 327 24.79 -22.33 23.63
N SER A 328 25.58 -21.73 24.52
CA SER A 328 26.58 -20.74 24.18
C SER A 328 27.68 -21.42 23.36
N SER A 329 27.95 -20.93 22.16
CA SER A 329 29.21 -21.19 21.45
C SER A 329 29.86 -19.85 21.21
N GLY A 330 30.83 -19.52 22.06
CA GLY A 330 31.67 -18.34 21.89
C GLY A 330 32.57 -18.52 20.68
N VAL A 331 32.59 -17.53 19.80
CA VAL A 331 33.67 -17.34 18.82
C VAL A 331 34.29 -15.99 19.12
N LYS A 332 35.52 -16.02 19.64
CA LYS A 332 36.39 -14.86 19.80
C LYS A 332 36.82 -14.39 18.40
N THR A 333 36.61 -13.12 18.08
CA THR A 333 37.30 -12.46 16.97
C THR A 333 38.14 -11.32 17.53
N ASN A 334 39.46 -11.51 17.50
CA ASN A 334 40.46 -10.46 17.64
C ASN A 334 40.25 -9.39 16.56
N GLY A 335 40.21 -8.13 16.96
CA GLY A 335 40.11 -6.99 16.06
C GLY A 335 40.35 -5.70 16.82
N SER A 336 41.62 -5.28 16.83
CA SER A 336 42.14 -4.01 17.35
C SER A 336 41.22 -2.82 17.08
N VAL A 337 40.82 -2.11 18.14
CA VAL A 337 40.20 -0.78 18.07
C VAL A 337 41.24 0.23 18.48
N THR A 338 41.88 0.88 17.50
CA THR A 338 42.68 2.09 17.73
C THR A 338 41.76 3.24 18.13
N ARG A 339 41.90 3.63 19.40
CA ARG A 339 41.32 4.80 20.06
C ARG A 339 42.13 6.04 19.64
N SER A 340 41.53 6.98 18.91
CA SER A 340 42.11 8.32 18.77
C SER A 340 41.30 9.34 19.58
N ARG A 341 42.04 10.10 20.39
CA ARG A 341 41.58 11.08 21.39
C ARG A 341 41.22 12.42 20.73
N LYS A 342 40.43 13.19 21.47
CA LYS A 342 40.16 14.63 21.35
C LYS A 342 41.34 15.47 20.84
N ALA A 343 41.03 16.43 19.97
CA ALA A 343 41.30 17.85 20.16
C ALA A 343 40.03 18.60 19.77
#